data_AF-A0A6N8GKM5-F1
#
_entry.id   AF-A0A6N8GKM5-F1
#
_cell.length_a   1.000
_cell.length_b   1.000
_cell.length_c   1.000
_cell.angle_alpha   90.00
_cell.angle_beta   90.00
_cell.angle_gamma   90.00
#
_symmetry.space_group_name_H-M   'P 1'
#
loop_
_entity.id
_entity.type
_entity.pdbx_description
1 polymer ?
#
loop_
_entity_poly.entity_id
_entity_poly.type
_entity_poly.pdbx_seq_one_letter_code
_entity_poly.pdbx_strand_id
1 'polypeptide(L)'
;MSAALILRPWRDGDDLRLLEVWPDPETPQAAAFRAVLRPDADAPWSRTVVAEDAGVPVAAGTVYESALHPLRLWVYVEVAPDRRGEGIGRALLERLRAEAAGSPSGVRALRTKAEPGSAGERFARAAGLEPVQVSTVVRVGAGALPLQPLREHPDGTPAQAVEDLATGSVELTRALWEFYRSVHAWDEPAELPIGRVNQLFLSDAAHAYGAVVLRNGVAAGERGRISAFAVSYRPVELDAAPGGDPDPAAGRAAEDAPAHVVLGWAPGDAAAGPALERLLALLAHQHPVQFQVDGSMAPLTAVVENLLAAGAATVVETTVVLAEPPAA
;
A
#
# COMPACT_ATOMS: atom_id res chain seq x y z
N MET A 1 15.02 -26.76 -33.24
CA MET A 1 13.57 -26.89 -33.00
C MET A 1 13.32 -26.28 -31.64
N SER A 2 12.66 -25.12 -31.56
CA SER A 2 12.26 -24.55 -30.27
C SER A 2 11.27 -25.51 -29.64
N ALA A 3 11.49 -25.91 -28.39
CA ALA A 3 10.43 -26.56 -27.63
C ALA A 3 9.24 -25.58 -27.57
N ALA A 4 8.02 -26.13 -27.62
CA ALA A 4 6.82 -25.31 -27.56
C ALA A 4 6.65 -24.82 -26.13
N LEU A 5 6.53 -23.50 -25.95
CA LEU A 5 6.15 -22.89 -24.67
C LEU A 5 4.79 -23.46 -24.22
N ILE A 6 4.71 -23.95 -22.98
CA ILE A 6 3.49 -24.51 -22.40
C ILE A 6 2.97 -23.56 -21.32
N LEU A 7 1.72 -23.10 -21.44
CA LEU A 7 1.03 -22.40 -20.37
C LEU A 7 0.23 -23.39 -19.54
N ARG A 8 0.46 -23.42 -18.22
CA ARG A 8 -0.16 -24.38 -17.31
C ARG A 8 -0.52 -23.75 -15.96
N PRO A 9 -1.39 -24.39 -15.16
CA PRO A 9 -1.60 -23.97 -13.78
C PRO A 9 -0.32 -24.04 -12.95
N TRP A 10 -0.31 -23.26 -11.88
CA TRP A 10 0.67 -23.36 -10.80
C TRP A 10 0.69 -24.76 -10.17
N ARG A 11 1.86 -25.22 -9.76
CA ARG A 11 2.13 -26.49 -9.08
C ARG A 11 3.02 -26.25 -7.87
N ASP A 12 2.93 -27.14 -6.89
CA ASP A 12 3.82 -27.12 -5.73
C ASP A 12 5.29 -27.19 -6.18
N GLY A 13 6.11 -26.28 -5.64
CA GLY A 13 7.53 -26.14 -5.99
C GLY A 13 7.82 -25.21 -7.17
N ASP A 14 6.81 -24.67 -7.89
CA ASP A 14 7.05 -23.69 -8.94
C ASP A 14 7.73 -22.42 -8.40
N ASP A 15 7.45 -22.02 -7.15
CA ASP A 15 8.14 -20.93 -6.45
C ASP A 15 9.65 -21.17 -6.41
N LEU A 16 10.08 -22.33 -5.94
CA LEU A 16 11.51 -22.67 -5.85
C LEU A 16 12.15 -22.78 -7.24
N ARG A 17 11.44 -23.37 -8.20
CA ARG A 17 11.92 -23.53 -9.58
C ARG A 17 12.06 -22.20 -10.30
N LEU A 18 11.15 -21.25 -10.06
CA LEU A 18 11.23 -19.90 -10.62
C LEU A 18 12.39 -19.12 -9.99
N LEU A 19 12.71 -19.32 -8.70
CA LEU A 19 13.88 -18.70 -8.05
C LEU A 19 15.22 -19.17 -8.64
N GLU A 20 15.28 -20.31 -9.33
CA GLU A 20 16.48 -20.75 -10.04
C GLU A 20 16.80 -19.88 -11.28
N VAL A 21 15.78 -19.21 -11.85
CA VAL A 21 15.88 -18.44 -13.10
C VAL A 21 15.56 -16.95 -12.92
N TRP A 22 14.84 -16.59 -11.87
CA TRP A 22 14.55 -15.21 -11.51
C TRP A 22 15.61 -14.66 -10.57
N PRO A 23 16.17 -13.48 -10.86
CA PRO A 23 16.99 -12.77 -9.88
C PRO A 23 16.11 -12.26 -8.73
N ASP A 24 16.73 -11.61 -7.77
CA ASP A 24 16.01 -10.78 -6.78
C ASP A 24 15.01 -9.85 -7.47
N PRO A 25 13.86 -9.58 -6.85
CA PRO A 25 12.83 -8.74 -7.46
C PRO A 25 13.40 -7.34 -7.75
N GLU A 26 13.16 -6.85 -8.97
CA GLU A 26 13.69 -5.55 -9.41
C GLU A 26 13.17 -4.38 -8.59
N THR A 27 12.00 -4.53 -7.97
CA THR A 27 11.35 -3.48 -7.17
C THR A 27 10.61 -4.09 -5.97
N PRO A 28 10.33 -3.29 -4.91
CA PRO A 28 9.51 -3.75 -3.78
C PRO A 28 8.11 -4.21 -4.19
N GLN A 29 7.53 -3.64 -5.25
CA GLN A 29 6.20 -4.05 -5.73
C GLN A 29 6.26 -5.40 -6.45
N ALA A 30 7.34 -5.68 -7.19
CA ALA A 30 7.58 -7.01 -7.75
C ALA A 30 7.73 -8.04 -6.61
N ALA A 31 8.46 -7.72 -5.54
CA ALA A 31 8.58 -8.58 -4.37
C ALA A 31 7.20 -8.89 -3.74
N ALA A 32 6.39 -7.85 -3.52
CA ALA A 32 5.04 -8.00 -2.98
C ALA A 32 4.11 -8.85 -3.89
N PHE A 33 4.22 -8.71 -5.21
CA PHE A 33 3.44 -9.53 -6.14
C PHE A 33 3.95 -10.96 -6.26
N ARG A 34 5.25 -11.22 -6.15
CA ARG A 34 5.77 -12.58 -6.09
C ARG A 34 5.17 -13.35 -4.91
N ALA A 35 4.96 -12.68 -3.76
CA ALA A 35 4.37 -13.28 -2.57
C ALA A 35 2.90 -13.75 -2.75
N VAL A 36 2.20 -13.30 -3.81
CA VAL A 36 0.83 -13.75 -4.10
C VAL A 36 0.75 -14.82 -5.20
N LEU A 37 1.87 -15.22 -5.78
CA LEU A 37 1.93 -16.36 -6.69
C LEU A 37 1.70 -17.66 -5.91
N ARG A 38 0.61 -18.35 -6.22
CA ARG A 38 0.13 -19.52 -5.46
C ARG A 38 -0.84 -20.37 -6.29
N PRO A 39 -1.20 -21.58 -5.85
CA PRO A 39 -2.26 -22.38 -6.48
C PRO A 39 -3.58 -21.62 -6.62
N ASP A 40 -4.39 -22.03 -7.59
CA ASP A 40 -5.71 -21.48 -7.81
C ASP A 40 -6.59 -21.63 -6.55
N ALA A 41 -7.39 -20.60 -6.27
CA ALA A 41 -8.30 -20.58 -5.14
C ALA A 41 -9.65 -19.99 -5.56
N ASP A 42 -10.74 -20.48 -4.98
CA ASP A 42 -12.09 -19.94 -5.23
C ASP A 42 -12.55 -18.95 -4.15
N ALA A 43 -11.89 -18.92 -2.99
CA ALA A 43 -12.22 -18.03 -1.88
C ALA A 43 -10.99 -17.70 -0.99
N PRO A 44 -10.43 -16.48 -1.06
CA PRO A 44 -10.69 -15.47 -2.10
C PRO A 44 -10.28 -15.98 -3.48
N TRP A 45 -10.97 -15.55 -4.54
CA TRP A 45 -10.72 -16.04 -5.89
C TRP A 45 -9.36 -15.57 -6.43
N SER A 46 -8.56 -16.51 -6.93
CA SER A 46 -7.31 -16.26 -7.64
C SER A 46 -6.99 -17.35 -8.66
N ARG A 47 -6.32 -16.98 -9.75
CA ARG A 47 -5.81 -17.89 -10.78
C ARG A 47 -4.36 -17.57 -11.09
N THR A 48 -3.51 -18.59 -11.14
CA THR A 48 -2.07 -18.44 -11.40
C THR A 48 -1.64 -19.35 -12.54
N VAL A 49 -0.94 -18.76 -13.51
CA VAL A 49 -0.48 -19.42 -14.73
C VAL A 49 1.02 -19.34 -14.79
N VAL A 50 1.65 -20.47 -15.11
CA VAL A 50 3.10 -20.61 -15.31
C VAL A 50 3.36 -20.87 -16.78
N ALA A 51 4.35 -20.20 -17.35
CA ALA A 51 4.89 -20.52 -18.65
C ALA A 51 6.14 -21.40 -18.47
N GLU A 52 6.11 -22.57 -19.08
CA GLU A 52 7.16 -23.58 -19.02
C GLU A 52 7.77 -23.76 -20.41
N ASP A 53 9.10 -23.77 -20.45
CA ASP A 53 9.86 -24.11 -21.66
C ASP A 53 10.76 -25.32 -21.36
N ALA A 54 10.62 -26.37 -22.16
CA ALA A 54 11.36 -27.64 -22.02
C ALA A 54 11.37 -28.21 -20.58
N GLY A 55 10.25 -28.07 -19.84
CA GLY A 55 10.14 -28.56 -18.46
C GLY A 55 10.63 -27.58 -17.38
N VAL A 56 11.08 -26.38 -17.77
CA VAL A 56 11.59 -25.35 -16.87
C VAL A 56 10.58 -24.18 -16.81
N PRO A 57 10.05 -23.84 -15.63
CA PRO A 57 9.30 -22.61 -15.44
C PRO A 57 10.17 -21.40 -15.76
N VAL A 58 9.71 -20.53 -16.67
CA VAL A 58 10.46 -19.32 -17.09
C VAL A 58 9.68 -18.03 -16.86
N ALA A 59 8.38 -18.14 -16.60
CA ALA A 59 7.53 -17.00 -16.28
C ALA A 59 6.32 -17.45 -15.48
N ALA A 60 5.72 -16.54 -14.73
CA ALA A 60 4.45 -16.76 -14.07
C ALA A 60 3.64 -15.46 -14.03
N GLY A 61 2.34 -15.61 -13.88
CA GLY A 61 1.46 -14.49 -13.61
C GLY A 61 0.23 -14.94 -12.85
N THR A 62 -0.40 -13.99 -12.17
CA THR A 62 -1.60 -14.25 -11.37
C THR A 62 -2.62 -13.15 -11.57
N VAL A 63 -3.89 -13.51 -11.39
CA VAL A 63 -5.03 -12.60 -11.35
C VAL A 63 -5.91 -12.94 -10.15
N TYR A 64 -6.36 -11.95 -9.39
CA TYR A 64 -7.13 -12.19 -8.17
C TYR A 64 -8.10 -11.07 -7.81
N GLU A 65 -9.15 -11.42 -7.08
CA GLU A 65 -10.16 -10.49 -6.57
C GLU A 65 -9.68 -9.78 -5.30
N SER A 66 -10.18 -8.56 -5.09
CA SER A 66 -9.95 -7.78 -3.89
C SER A 66 -11.28 -7.47 -3.21
N ALA A 67 -11.44 -7.93 -1.96
CA ALA A 67 -12.62 -7.61 -1.16
C ALA A 67 -12.76 -6.12 -0.82
N LEU A 68 -11.65 -5.38 -0.82
CA LEU A 68 -11.63 -3.95 -0.48
C LEU A 68 -11.98 -3.05 -1.66
N HIS A 69 -11.65 -3.49 -2.87
CA HIS A 69 -11.66 -2.69 -4.09
C HIS A 69 -12.21 -3.58 -5.21
N PRO A 70 -13.55 -3.66 -5.33
CA PRO A 70 -14.22 -4.71 -6.09
C PRO A 70 -14.31 -4.39 -7.58
N LEU A 71 -14.02 -3.16 -8.00
CA LEU A 71 -14.23 -2.74 -9.40
C LEU A 71 -13.20 -3.32 -10.38
N ARG A 72 -12.08 -3.83 -9.87
CA ARG A 72 -10.96 -4.32 -10.68
C ARG A 72 -10.25 -5.51 -10.03
N LEU A 73 -9.79 -6.43 -10.85
CA LEU A 73 -8.92 -7.53 -10.43
C LEU A 73 -7.47 -7.07 -10.40
N TRP A 74 -6.71 -7.52 -9.41
CA TRP A 74 -5.26 -7.38 -9.47
C TRP A 74 -4.68 -8.34 -10.51
N VAL A 75 -3.70 -7.89 -11.28
CA VAL A 75 -2.94 -8.73 -12.20
C VAL A 75 -1.43 -8.49 -12.05
N TYR A 76 -0.66 -9.56 -12.15
CA TYR A 76 0.80 -9.54 -12.19
C TYR A 76 1.32 -10.53 -13.21
N VAL A 77 2.40 -10.16 -13.90
CA VAL A 77 3.12 -11.03 -14.85
C VAL A 77 4.61 -10.74 -14.71
N GLU A 78 5.40 -11.79 -14.57
CA GLU A 78 6.85 -11.72 -14.53
C GLU A 78 7.48 -12.79 -15.43
N VAL A 79 8.52 -12.39 -16.16
CA VAL A 79 9.25 -13.22 -17.12
C VAL A 79 10.73 -13.16 -16.79
N ALA A 80 11.38 -14.32 -16.79
CA ALA A 80 12.82 -14.45 -16.59
C ALA A 80 13.60 -13.50 -17.52
N PRO A 81 14.62 -12.78 -17.04
CA PRO A 81 15.28 -11.71 -17.78
C PRO A 81 15.78 -12.11 -19.18
N ASP A 82 16.34 -13.31 -19.29
CA ASP A 82 16.88 -13.91 -20.52
C ASP A 82 15.79 -14.34 -21.52
N ARG A 83 14.54 -14.42 -21.09
CA ARG A 83 13.37 -14.80 -21.91
C ARG A 83 12.46 -13.63 -22.26
N ARG A 84 12.83 -12.41 -21.88
CA ARG A 84 12.06 -11.19 -22.19
C ARG A 84 12.13 -10.88 -23.69
N GLY A 85 11.07 -10.26 -24.22
CA GLY A 85 10.96 -9.92 -25.64
C GLY A 85 10.46 -11.06 -26.54
N GLU A 86 10.35 -12.29 -26.03
CA GLU A 86 9.83 -13.46 -26.77
C GLU A 86 8.29 -13.53 -26.85
N GLY A 87 7.58 -12.57 -26.24
CA GLY A 87 6.12 -12.53 -26.20
C GLY A 87 5.46 -13.37 -25.09
N ILE A 88 6.24 -14.04 -24.23
CA ILE A 88 5.75 -14.87 -23.11
C ILE A 88 4.83 -14.08 -22.17
N GLY A 89 5.23 -12.86 -21.78
CA GLY A 89 4.41 -12.03 -20.89
C GLY A 89 3.04 -11.69 -21.49
N ARG A 90 2.98 -11.45 -22.81
CA ARG A 90 1.71 -11.21 -23.51
C ARG A 90 0.82 -12.46 -23.48
N ALA A 91 1.39 -13.62 -23.78
CA ALA A 91 0.66 -14.89 -23.76
C ALA A 91 0.11 -15.21 -22.35
N LEU A 92 0.89 -14.94 -21.30
CA LEU A 92 0.43 -15.06 -19.92
C LEU A 92 -0.71 -14.09 -19.61
N LEU A 93 -0.58 -12.81 -19.98
CA LEU A 93 -1.63 -11.83 -19.74
C LEU A 93 -2.94 -12.17 -20.49
N GLU A 94 -2.86 -12.61 -21.74
CA GLU A 94 -4.01 -13.08 -22.51
C GLU A 94 -4.72 -14.25 -21.82
N ARG A 95 -3.94 -15.21 -21.30
CA ARG A 95 -4.50 -16.31 -20.52
C ARG A 95 -5.14 -15.83 -19.22
N LEU A 96 -4.51 -14.92 -18.48
CA LEU A 96 -5.07 -14.37 -17.24
C LEU A 96 -6.36 -13.57 -17.49
N ARG A 97 -6.47 -12.85 -18.62
CA ARG A 97 -7.72 -12.21 -19.03
C ARG A 97 -8.83 -13.23 -19.31
N ALA A 98 -8.49 -14.38 -19.89
CA ALA A 98 -9.46 -15.46 -20.09
C ALA A 98 -9.93 -16.05 -18.74
N GLU A 99 -9.02 -16.24 -17.79
CA GLU A 99 -9.37 -16.68 -16.43
C GLU A 99 -10.24 -15.63 -15.70
N ALA A 100 -9.90 -14.34 -15.81
CA ALA A 100 -10.67 -13.22 -15.27
C ALA A 100 -12.12 -13.18 -15.78
N ALA A 101 -12.38 -13.67 -17.00
CA ALA A 101 -13.73 -13.73 -17.54
C ALA A 101 -14.67 -14.66 -16.75
N GLY A 102 -14.10 -15.60 -15.98
CA GLY A 102 -14.79 -16.52 -15.08
C GLY A 102 -14.72 -16.15 -13.60
N SER A 103 -14.35 -14.91 -13.26
CA SER A 103 -14.35 -14.43 -11.88
C SER A 103 -15.77 -14.47 -11.27
N PRO A 104 -15.94 -14.90 -10.00
CA PRO A 104 -17.25 -14.95 -9.35
C PRO A 104 -17.95 -13.59 -9.24
N SER A 105 -17.19 -12.50 -9.08
CA SER A 105 -17.72 -11.14 -9.08
C SER A 105 -18.24 -10.66 -10.44
N GLY A 106 -17.88 -11.34 -11.53
CA GLY A 106 -18.12 -10.89 -12.90
C GLY A 106 -17.21 -9.74 -13.35
N VAL A 107 -16.30 -9.29 -12.48
CA VAL A 107 -15.36 -8.19 -12.75
C VAL A 107 -14.25 -8.69 -13.68
N ARG A 108 -13.96 -7.90 -14.71
CA ARG A 108 -12.95 -8.23 -15.73
C ARG A 108 -11.87 -7.17 -15.90
N ALA A 109 -12.15 -5.94 -15.49
CA ALA A 109 -11.19 -4.85 -15.57
C ALA A 109 -9.99 -5.16 -14.68
N LEU A 110 -8.79 -4.99 -15.22
CA LEU A 110 -7.55 -5.28 -14.52
C LEU A 110 -6.92 -4.03 -13.90
N ARG A 111 -6.14 -4.22 -12.85
CA ARG A 111 -5.18 -3.24 -12.32
C ARG A 111 -3.90 -3.90 -11.88
N THR A 112 -2.82 -3.13 -11.86
CA THR A 112 -1.51 -3.55 -11.37
C THR A 112 -0.81 -2.37 -10.70
N LYS A 113 0.27 -2.64 -9.97
CA LYS A 113 1.09 -1.64 -9.30
C LYS A 113 2.54 -1.82 -9.73
N ALA A 114 3.21 -0.75 -10.08
CA ALA A 114 4.59 -0.79 -10.54
C ALA A 114 5.37 0.42 -10.01
N GLU A 115 6.70 0.33 -10.08
CA GLU A 115 7.56 1.50 -9.94
C GLU A 115 7.55 2.32 -11.26
N PRO A 116 7.48 3.65 -11.21
CA PRO A 116 7.61 4.50 -12.39
C PRO A 116 8.91 4.25 -13.15
N GLY A 117 8.85 4.14 -14.47
CA GLY A 117 9.98 3.84 -15.34
C GLY A 117 10.41 2.38 -15.35
N SER A 118 9.75 1.48 -14.60
CA SER A 118 10.09 0.05 -14.57
C SER A 118 9.67 -0.70 -15.85
N ALA A 119 10.20 -1.91 -16.02
CA ALA A 119 9.73 -2.82 -17.07
C ALA A 119 8.25 -3.18 -16.89
N GLY A 120 7.79 -3.33 -15.64
CA GLY A 120 6.39 -3.61 -15.31
C GLY A 120 5.44 -2.50 -15.76
N GLU A 121 5.78 -1.22 -15.50
CA GLU A 121 4.97 -0.09 -15.96
C GLU A 121 4.87 -0.07 -17.50
N ARG A 122 6.01 -0.20 -18.20
CA ARG A 122 6.03 -0.22 -19.68
C ARG A 122 5.18 -1.36 -20.24
N PHE A 123 5.26 -2.55 -19.65
CA PHE A 123 4.47 -3.70 -20.06
C PHE A 123 2.97 -3.46 -19.82
N ALA A 124 2.59 -2.95 -18.65
CA ALA A 124 1.19 -2.62 -18.32
C ALA A 124 0.59 -1.59 -19.30
N ARG A 125 1.35 -0.54 -19.64
CA ARG A 125 0.94 0.45 -20.64
C ARG A 125 0.79 -0.14 -22.03
N ALA A 126 1.74 -0.98 -22.46
CA ALA A 126 1.66 -1.69 -23.74
C ALA A 126 0.46 -2.66 -23.79
N ALA A 127 -0.02 -3.11 -22.64
CA ALA A 127 -1.20 -3.95 -22.49
C ALA A 127 -2.53 -3.17 -22.36
N GLY A 128 -2.49 -1.84 -22.46
CA GLY A 128 -3.67 -0.97 -22.43
C GLY A 128 -4.09 -0.47 -21.05
N LEU A 129 -3.28 -0.67 -20.01
CA LEU A 129 -3.55 -0.09 -18.69
C LEU A 129 -3.02 1.35 -18.62
N GLU A 130 -3.80 2.23 -18.01
CA GLU A 130 -3.47 3.63 -17.84
C GLU A 130 -3.19 3.97 -16.38
N PRO A 131 -2.29 4.91 -16.06
CA PRO A 131 -2.09 5.38 -14.70
C PRO A 131 -3.37 5.97 -14.14
N VAL A 132 -3.81 5.47 -12.99
CA VAL A 132 -4.98 5.99 -12.27
C VAL A 132 -4.62 6.63 -10.94
N GLN A 133 -3.46 6.27 -10.37
CA GLN A 133 -2.95 6.87 -9.15
C GLN A 133 -1.43 6.80 -9.08
N VAL A 134 -0.80 7.84 -8.55
CA VAL A 134 0.63 7.87 -8.23
C VAL A 134 0.78 8.20 -6.75
N SER A 135 1.45 7.31 -6.03
CA SER A 135 1.69 7.47 -4.60
C SER A 135 3.17 7.46 -4.29
N THR A 136 3.57 8.29 -3.34
CA THR A 136 4.94 8.46 -2.90
C THR A 136 5.04 8.12 -1.43
N VAL A 137 6.08 7.36 -1.06
CA VAL A 137 6.46 7.13 0.32
C VAL A 137 7.49 8.16 0.71
N VAL A 138 7.22 8.89 1.79
CA VAL A 138 8.03 10.00 2.27
C VAL A 138 8.55 9.67 3.65
N ARG A 139 9.83 9.95 3.88
CA ARG A 139 10.47 9.87 5.19
C ARG A 139 10.73 11.28 5.70
N VAL A 140 10.25 11.56 6.91
CA VAL A 140 10.53 12.80 7.65
C VAL A 140 11.55 12.47 8.74
N GLY A 141 12.62 13.26 8.82
CA GLY A 141 13.69 13.06 9.79
C GLY A 141 13.25 13.33 11.23
N ALA A 142 13.93 12.72 12.19
CA ALA A 142 13.75 13.04 13.60
C ALA A 142 14.08 14.53 13.85
N GLY A 143 13.21 15.22 14.60
CA GLY A 143 13.37 16.64 14.91
C GLY A 143 13.27 17.59 13.71
N ALA A 144 12.86 17.10 12.53
CA ALA A 144 12.81 17.90 11.30
C ALA A 144 11.74 19.01 11.33
N LEU A 145 10.77 18.89 12.24
CA LEU A 145 9.68 19.84 12.45
C LEU A 145 9.71 20.37 13.89
N PRO A 146 9.58 21.69 14.11
CA PRO A 146 9.43 22.22 15.45
C PRO A 146 8.08 21.81 16.04
N LEU A 147 8.08 21.44 17.33
CA LEU A 147 6.83 21.19 18.06
C LEU A 147 5.96 22.44 18.04
N GLN A 148 4.71 22.27 17.65
CA GLN A 148 3.73 23.34 17.62
C GLN A 148 2.84 23.25 18.88
N PRO A 149 2.55 24.38 19.56
CA PRO A 149 1.66 24.37 20.70
C PRO A 149 0.23 23.99 20.27
N LEU A 150 -0.48 23.32 21.17
CA LEU A 150 -1.91 23.07 21.01
C LEU A 150 -2.68 24.38 21.16
N ARG A 151 -3.79 24.51 20.43
CA ARG A 151 -4.63 25.71 20.53
C ARG A 151 -5.35 25.77 21.88
N GLU A 152 -5.45 26.99 22.38
CA GLU A 152 -6.23 27.35 23.55
C GLU A 152 -7.36 28.30 23.17
N HIS A 153 -8.40 28.32 24.01
CA HIS A 153 -9.43 29.35 23.99
C HIS A 153 -8.89 30.66 24.59
N PRO A 154 -9.55 31.81 24.38
CA PRO A 154 -9.10 33.10 24.92
C PRO A 154 -8.95 33.15 26.45
N ASP A 155 -9.62 32.25 27.18
CA ASP A 155 -9.54 32.11 28.63
C ASP A 155 -8.40 31.20 29.11
N GLY A 156 -7.55 30.72 28.19
CA GLY A 156 -6.42 29.83 28.45
C GLY A 156 -6.80 28.37 28.63
N THR A 157 -8.07 27.98 28.43
CA THR A 157 -8.46 26.57 28.47
C THR A 157 -8.10 25.86 27.15
N PRO A 158 -7.78 24.55 27.17
CA PRO A 158 -7.42 23.83 25.94
C PRO A 158 -8.57 23.78 24.93
N ALA A 159 -8.34 24.24 23.70
CA ALA A 159 -9.26 24.10 22.57
C ALA A 159 -8.93 22.87 21.70
N GLN A 160 -7.73 22.31 21.90
CA GLN A 160 -7.23 21.09 21.27
C GLN A 160 -6.63 20.15 22.31
N ALA A 161 -6.64 18.87 22.00
CA ALA A 161 -5.96 17.85 22.79
C ALA A 161 -5.34 16.80 21.87
N VAL A 162 -4.25 16.20 22.32
CA VAL A 162 -3.72 14.96 21.74
C VAL A 162 -4.15 13.82 22.65
N GLU A 163 -4.64 12.75 22.05
CA GLU A 163 -5.08 11.56 22.78
C GLU A 163 -4.50 10.29 22.12
N ASP A 164 -3.97 9.39 22.93
CA ASP A 164 -3.71 8.01 22.53
C ASP A 164 -5.03 7.25 22.50
N LEU A 165 -5.38 6.70 21.33
CA LEU A 165 -6.63 6.00 21.12
C LEU A 165 -6.37 4.53 20.80
N ALA A 166 -7.13 3.63 21.41
CA ALA A 166 -7.00 2.21 21.11
C ALA A 166 -7.34 1.93 19.64
N THR A 167 -6.58 1.07 18.98
CA THR A 167 -6.84 0.65 17.59
C THR A 167 -8.17 -0.10 17.45
N GLY A 168 -8.68 -0.71 18.53
CA GLY A 168 -10.04 -1.26 18.63
C GLY A 168 -11.16 -0.21 18.73
N SER A 169 -10.86 1.09 18.72
CA SER A 169 -11.85 2.16 18.83
C SER A 169 -12.77 2.22 17.61
N VAL A 170 -14.08 2.19 17.86
CA VAL A 170 -15.10 2.37 16.82
C VAL A 170 -15.04 3.79 16.24
N GLU A 171 -14.74 4.81 17.06
CA GLU A 171 -14.59 6.20 16.63
C GLU A 171 -13.44 6.33 15.62
N LEU A 172 -12.27 5.76 15.94
CA LEU A 172 -11.11 5.75 15.05
C LEU A 172 -11.40 4.99 13.76
N THR A 173 -12.05 3.83 13.86
CA THR A 173 -12.37 3.01 12.70
C THR A 173 -13.27 3.77 11.72
N ARG A 174 -14.25 4.52 12.22
CA ARG A 174 -15.13 5.36 11.39
C ARG A 174 -14.36 6.51 10.74
N ALA A 175 -13.56 7.24 11.53
CA ALA A 175 -12.74 8.33 11.01
C ALA A 175 -11.77 7.86 9.92
N LEU A 176 -11.11 6.71 10.14
CA LEU A 176 -10.24 6.09 9.15
C LEU A 176 -11.01 5.69 7.89
N TRP A 177 -12.21 5.12 8.03
CA TRP A 177 -12.98 4.67 6.88
C TRP A 177 -13.49 5.83 6.02
N GLU A 178 -13.99 6.88 6.66
CA GLU A 178 -14.43 8.11 5.99
C GLU A 178 -13.27 8.76 5.24
N PHE A 179 -12.12 8.88 5.90
CA PHE A 179 -10.88 9.32 5.28
C PHE A 179 -10.50 8.44 4.07
N TYR A 180 -10.38 7.13 4.27
CA TYR A 180 -9.93 6.18 3.26
C TYR A 180 -10.82 6.24 2.01
N ARG A 181 -12.15 6.24 2.18
CA ARG A 181 -13.09 6.37 1.06
C ARG A 181 -12.94 7.70 0.32
N SER A 182 -12.71 8.80 1.04
CA SER A 182 -12.56 10.12 0.41
C SER A 182 -11.32 10.21 -0.47
N VAL A 183 -10.22 9.55 -0.09
CA VAL A 183 -8.94 9.57 -0.84
C VAL A 183 -8.82 8.42 -1.86
N HIS A 184 -9.79 7.52 -1.91
CA HIS A 184 -9.86 6.40 -2.87
C HIS A 184 -11.00 6.53 -3.89
N ALA A 185 -11.50 7.74 -4.17
CA ALA A 185 -12.54 7.95 -5.17
C ALA A 185 -12.13 7.49 -6.60
N TRP A 186 -10.83 7.38 -6.89
CA TRP A 186 -10.28 6.89 -8.15
C TRP A 186 -10.44 5.37 -8.34
N ASP A 187 -10.63 4.62 -7.25
CA ASP A 187 -10.94 3.19 -7.24
C ASP A 187 -11.81 2.91 -6.02
N GLU A 188 -13.12 3.03 -6.22
CA GLU A 188 -14.08 3.11 -5.12
C GLU A 188 -14.05 1.85 -4.24
N PRO A 189 -13.83 2.00 -2.92
CA PRO A 189 -13.84 0.86 -2.02
C PRO A 189 -15.23 0.23 -1.86
N ALA A 190 -15.27 -1.07 -1.59
CA ALA A 190 -16.52 -1.79 -1.29
C ALA A 190 -17.21 -1.22 -0.03
N GLU A 191 -18.53 -1.36 0.07
CA GLU A 191 -19.23 -1.13 1.33
C GLU A 191 -18.91 -2.25 2.33
N LEU A 192 -18.27 -1.89 3.45
CA LEU A 192 -17.82 -2.84 4.46
C LEU A 192 -18.45 -2.55 5.82
N PRO A 193 -18.86 -3.58 6.58
CA PRO A 193 -19.21 -3.42 7.99
C PRO A 193 -18.03 -2.86 8.79
N ILE A 194 -18.31 -2.04 9.80
CA ILE A 194 -17.25 -1.37 10.57
C ILE A 194 -16.26 -2.35 11.21
N GLY A 195 -16.72 -3.52 11.67
CA GLY A 195 -15.85 -4.55 12.22
C GLY A 195 -14.88 -5.12 11.18
N ARG A 196 -15.30 -5.20 9.91
CA ARG A 196 -14.44 -5.64 8.81
C ARG A 196 -13.40 -4.57 8.47
N VAL A 197 -13.77 -3.29 8.50
CA VAL A 197 -12.82 -2.18 8.34
C VAL A 197 -11.77 -2.24 9.45
N ASN A 198 -12.18 -2.41 10.72
CA ASN A 198 -11.23 -2.54 11.83
C ASN A 198 -10.26 -3.71 11.62
N GLN A 199 -10.77 -4.88 11.22
CA GLN A 199 -9.92 -6.03 10.90
C GLN A 199 -8.88 -5.73 9.81
N LEU A 200 -9.26 -5.03 8.75
CA LEU A 200 -8.39 -4.74 7.61
C LEU A 200 -7.33 -3.67 7.90
N PHE A 201 -7.62 -2.70 8.77
CA PHE A 201 -6.76 -1.51 8.91
C PHE A 201 -6.20 -1.29 10.32
N LEU A 202 -6.85 -1.80 11.36
CA LEU A 202 -6.59 -1.44 12.76
C LEU A 202 -6.39 -2.66 13.67
N SER A 203 -6.39 -3.88 13.13
CA SER A 203 -6.16 -5.10 13.91
C SER A 203 -4.69 -5.47 13.99
N ASP A 204 -4.36 -6.38 14.92
CA ASP A 204 -3.05 -7.01 15.00
C ASP A 204 -2.66 -7.73 13.69
N ALA A 205 -3.64 -8.31 12.98
CA ALA A 205 -3.41 -8.96 11.69
C ALA A 205 -3.11 -7.95 10.56
N ALA A 206 -3.56 -6.69 10.72
CA ALA A 206 -3.14 -5.57 9.90
C ALA A 206 -1.82 -4.96 10.38
N HIS A 207 -1.21 -5.53 11.43
CA HIS A 207 0.00 -5.05 12.10
C HIS A 207 -0.13 -3.64 12.71
N ALA A 208 -1.35 -3.14 12.89
CA ALA A 208 -1.59 -1.87 13.58
C ALA A 208 -1.35 -2.04 15.08
N TYR A 209 -0.50 -1.20 15.67
CA TYR A 209 -0.11 -1.36 17.08
C TYR A 209 -0.29 -0.11 17.95
N GLY A 210 -0.54 1.05 17.35
CA GLY A 210 -0.76 2.29 18.09
C GLY A 210 -1.51 3.32 17.25
N ALA A 211 -2.26 4.19 17.91
CA ALA A 211 -2.91 5.31 17.26
C ALA A 211 -2.95 6.55 18.15
N VAL A 212 -2.68 7.70 17.53
CA VAL A 212 -2.73 9.03 18.17
C VAL A 212 -3.71 9.89 17.40
N VAL A 213 -4.56 10.63 18.10
CA VAL A 213 -5.52 11.55 17.49
C VAL A 213 -5.31 12.97 17.97
N LEU A 214 -5.43 13.93 17.06
CA LEU A 214 -5.56 15.35 17.39
C LEU A 214 -7.04 15.71 17.42
N ARG A 215 -7.51 16.15 18.59
CA ARG A 215 -8.89 16.59 18.79
C ARG A 215 -9.03 18.10 18.68
N ASN A 216 -10.11 18.52 18.03
CA ASN A 216 -10.52 19.93 17.91
C ASN A 216 -11.85 20.18 18.64
N GLY A 217 -11.98 21.36 19.24
CA GLY A 217 -13.20 21.75 19.95
C GLY A 217 -13.31 21.09 21.32
N VAL A 218 -12.18 20.93 22.00
CA VAL A 218 -12.16 20.50 23.40
C VAL A 218 -12.73 21.63 24.25
N ALA A 219 -13.58 21.28 25.22
CA ALA A 219 -14.15 22.20 26.19
C ALA A 219 -14.43 21.45 27.50
N ALA A 220 -14.83 22.17 28.55
CA ALA A 220 -15.17 21.54 29.82
C ALA A 220 -16.31 20.51 29.65
N GLY A 221 -16.01 19.24 29.89
CA GLY A 221 -16.97 18.13 29.70
C GLY A 221 -17.13 17.63 28.25
N GLU A 222 -16.44 18.25 27.29
CA GLU A 222 -16.47 17.88 25.88
C GLU A 222 -15.10 17.42 25.39
N ARG A 223 -15.06 16.19 24.88
CA ARG A 223 -13.83 15.56 24.37
C ARG A 223 -13.32 16.18 23.07
N GLY A 224 -14.18 16.87 22.31
CA GLY A 224 -13.88 17.35 20.97
C GLY A 224 -13.85 16.23 19.91
N ARG A 225 -13.86 16.62 18.63
CA ARG A 225 -13.88 15.71 17.49
C ARG A 225 -12.47 15.35 17.02
N ILE A 226 -12.27 14.15 16.47
CA ILE A 226 -11.03 13.82 15.75
C ILE A 226 -10.91 14.75 14.55
N SER A 227 -9.81 15.49 14.47
CA SER A 227 -9.48 16.37 13.35
C SER A 227 -8.41 15.78 12.45
N ALA A 228 -7.41 15.15 13.05
CA ALA A 228 -6.39 14.34 12.39
C ALA A 228 -6.07 13.12 13.26
N PHE A 229 -5.57 12.07 12.63
CA PHE A 229 -5.13 10.86 13.31
C PHE A 229 -3.89 10.28 12.64
N ALA A 230 -3.14 9.50 13.42
CA ALA A 230 -2.03 8.70 12.96
C ALA A 230 -2.20 7.28 13.49
N VAL A 231 -2.01 6.29 12.62
CA VAL A 231 -1.98 4.87 13.00
C VAL A 231 -0.62 4.33 12.67
N SER A 232 0.03 3.69 13.63
CA SER A 232 1.36 3.10 13.48
C SER A 232 1.27 1.61 13.17
N TYR A 233 2.10 1.16 12.24
CA TYR A 233 2.17 -0.21 11.75
C TYR A 233 3.56 -0.80 11.96
N ARG A 234 3.62 -2.06 12.38
CA ARG A 234 4.91 -2.74 12.45
C ARG A 234 5.46 -2.88 11.03
N PRO A 235 6.76 -2.64 10.81
CA PRO A 235 7.39 -3.02 9.55
C PRO A 235 7.06 -4.49 9.28
N VAL A 236 6.53 -4.77 8.09
CA VAL A 236 6.48 -6.16 7.63
C VAL A 236 7.92 -6.48 7.25
N GLU A 237 8.64 -7.15 8.13
CA GLU A 237 9.93 -7.75 7.79
C GLU A 237 9.67 -8.76 6.67
N LEU A 238 9.85 -8.33 5.41
CA LEU A 238 9.82 -9.23 4.27
C LEU A 238 11.09 -10.10 4.19
N ASP A 239 12.02 -9.92 5.12
CA ASP A 239 13.31 -10.60 5.17
C ASP A 239 13.54 -11.29 6.52
N ALA A 240 12.91 -12.45 6.71
CA ALA A 240 13.48 -13.50 7.54
C ALA A 240 13.25 -14.84 6.83
N ALA A 241 14.21 -15.23 6.00
CA ALA A 241 14.34 -16.64 5.63
C ALA A 241 14.37 -17.46 6.93
N PRO A 242 13.54 -18.50 7.09
CA PRO A 242 13.59 -19.32 8.30
C PRO A 242 14.96 -20.01 8.40
N GLY A 243 15.78 -19.56 9.35
CA GLY A 243 17.09 -20.17 9.68
C GLY A 243 18.33 -19.30 9.52
N GLY A 244 18.21 -18.00 9.21
CA GLY A 244 19.36 -17.08 9.30
C GLY A 244 19.59 -16.61 10.74
N ASP A 245 20.81 -16.74 11.25
CA ASP A 245 21.20 -16.08 12.51
C ASP A 245 20.93 -14.57 12.40
N PRO A 246 20.34 -13.92 13.42
CA PRO A 246 20.07 -12.49 13.38
C PRO A 246 21.40 -11.72 13.23
N ASP A 247 21.52 -10.91 12.18
CA ASP A 247 22.67 -10.05 11.96
C ASP A 247 22.76 -9.05 13.14
N PRO A 248 23.86 -9.01 13.92
CA PRO A 248 24.04 -8.03 15.00
C PRO A 248 24.05 -6.57 14.51
N ALA A 249 24.19 -6.29 13.21
CA ALA A 249 23.99 -4.96 12.62
C ALA A 249 22.50 -4.58 12.47
N ALA A 250 21.57 -5.54 12.42
CA ALA A 250 20.13 -5.30 12.35
C ALA A 250 19.60 -4.58 13.60
N GLY A 251 20.22 -4.80 14.77
CA GLY A 251 19.86 -4.11 16.01
C GLY A 251 20.13 -2.61 16.02
N ARG A 252 21.16 -2.13 15.29
CA ARG A 252 21.41 -0.68 15.11
C ARG A 252 20.57 -0.08 13.98
N ALA A 253 20.27 -0.87 12.94
CA ALA A 253 19.33 -0.47 11.89
C ALA A 253 17.89 -0.32 12.43
N ALA A 254 17.53 -1.08 13.47
CA ALA A 254 16.23 -1.01 14.13
C ALA A 254 15.98 0.25 14.98
N GLU A 255 17.01 0.86 15.57
CA GLU A 255 16.86 2.10 16.37
C GLU A 255 16.65 3.36 15.49
N ASP A 256 17.17 3.36 14.25
CA ASP A 256 16.99 4.42 13.25
C ASP A 256 15.90 4.12 12.21
N ALA A 257 15.23 2.96 12.33
CA ALA A 257 14.15 2.56 11.43
C ALA A 257 12.96 3.51 11.61
N PRO A 258 12.40 4.07 10.51
CA PRO A 258 11.28 4.99 10.63
C PRO A 258 10.02 4.25 11.10
N ALA A 259 9.23 4.90 11.96
CA ALA A 259 7.90 4.42 12.27
C ALA A 259 7.01 4.54 11.02
N HIS A 260 6.39 3.43 10.61
CA HIS A 260 5.46 3.42 9.49
C HIS A 260 4.09 3.87 9.96
N VAL A 261 3.59 5.00 9.43
CA VAL A 261 2.33 5.58 9.85
C VAL A 261 1.39 5.84 8.69
N VAL A 262 0.09 5.67 8.92
CA VAL A 262 -0.96 6.27 8.09
C VAL A 262 -1.42 7.53 8.78
N LEU A 263 -1.42 8.64 8.04
CA LEU A 263 -1.95 9.93 8.48
C LEU A 263 -3.28 10.18 7.79
N GLY A 264 -4.30 10.53 8.57
CA GLY A 264 -5.61 10.87 8.04
C GLY A 264 -6.25 12.02 8.79
N TRP A 265 -7.35 12.52 8.24
CA TRP A 265 -8.08 13.66 8.76
C TRP A 265 -9.56 13.53 8.43
N ALA A 266 -10.39 14.37 9.08
CA ALA A 266 -11.81 14.46 8.75
C ALA A 266 -11.99 15.08 7.35
N PRO A 267 -12.60 14.38 6.38
CA PRO A 267 -12.79 14.91 5.03
C PRO A 267 -13.52 16.26 5.04
N GLY A 268 -13.05 17.21 4.23
CA GLY A 268 -13.61 18.56 4.16
C GLY A 268 -13.20 19.52 5.28
N ASP A 269 -12.36 19.09 6.24
CA ASP A 269 -11.85 20.00 7.28
C ASP A 269 -10.79 20.96 6.69
N ALA A 270 -11.14 22.25 6.63
CA ALA A 270 -10.25 23.31 6.14
C ALA A 270 -8.97 23.48 6.99
N ALA A 271 -8.95 22.97 8.23
CA ALA A 271 -7.81 22.99 9.12
C ALA A 271 -6.95 21.71 9.08
N ALA A 272 -7.17 20.81 8.09
CA ALA A 272 -6.46 19.55 7.97
C ALA A 272 -4.93 19.72 7.85
N GLY A 273 -4.43 20.64 7.02
CA GLY A 273 -3.00 20.89 6.86
C GLY A 273 -2.28 21.20 8.18
N PRO A 274 -2.70 22.26 8.90
CA PRO A 274 -2.13 22.57 10.22
C PRO A 274 -2.31 21.45 11.25
N ALA A 275 -3.40 20.67 11.18
CA ALA A 275 -3.59 19.52 12.07
C ALA A 275 -2.56 18.41 11.80
N LEU A 276 -2.31 18.11 10.53
CA LEU A 276 -1.32 17.14 10.08
C LEU A 276 0.11 17.57 10.40
N GLU A 277 0.45 18.86 10.21
CA GLU A 277 1.77 19.38 10.60
C GLU A 277 2.04 19.22 12.10
N ARG A 278 1.06 19.54 12.96
CA ARG A 278 1.18 19.35 14.41
C ARG A 278 1.42 17.88 14.76
N LEU A 279 0.63 16.99 14.15
CA LEU A 279 0.73 15.56 14.42
C LEU A 279 2.06 14.99 13.91
N LEU A 280 2.50 15.40 12.72
CA LEU A 280 3.81 15.04 12.18
C LEU A 280 4.95 15.56 13.05
N ALA A 281 4.89 16.80 13.53
CA ALA A 281 5.91 17.35 14.42
C ALA A 281 6.00 16.55 15.74
N LEU A 282 4.86 16.13 16.27
CA LEU A 282 4.81 15.28 17.46
C LEU A 282 5.41 13.89 17.20
N LEU A 283 4.99 13.22 16.13
CA LEU A 283 5.43 11.85 15.80
C LEU A 283 6.91 11.80 15.42
N ALA A 284 7.37 12.78 14.64
CA ALA A 284 8.74 12.87 14.18
C ALA A 284 9.67 13.55 15.19
N HIS A 285 9.24 13.82 16.43
CA HIS A 285 10.03 14.60 17.39
C HIS A 285 11.34 13.91 17.76
N GLN A 286 11.29 12.61 18.03
CA GLN A 286 12.43 11.82 18.50
C GLN A 286 12.91 10.77 17.50
N HIS A 287 12.01 10.26 16.65
CA HIS A 287 12.30 9.21 15.70
C HIS A 287 11.82 9.61 14.30
N PRO A 288 12.47 9.14 13.23
CA PRO A 288 11.99 9.38 11.88
C PRO A 288 10.64 8.68 11.66
N VAL A 289 9.81 9.25 10.78
CA VAL A 289 8.51 8.67 10.40
C VAL A 289 8.42 8.52 8.90
N GLN A 290 7.74 7.46 8.46
CA GLN A 290 7.53 7.17 7.05
C GLN A 290 6.04 6.94 6.78
N PHE A 291 5.53 7.57 5.73
CA PHE A 291 4.11 7.47 5.36
C PHE A 291 3.94 7.63 3.85
N GLN A 292 2.81 7.14 3.35
CA GLN A 292 2.43 7.27 1.95
C GLN A 292 1.55 8.51 1.75
N VAL A 293 1.76 9.21 0.63
CA VAL A 293 0.95 10.35 0.17
C VAL A 293 0.69 10.22 -1.32
N ASP A 294 -0.43 10.75 -1.80
CA ASP A 294 -0.75 10.77 -3.22
C ASP A 294 -1.59 12.00 -3.62
N GLY A 295 -1.93 12.10 -4.91
CA GLY A 295 -2.64 13.27 -5.46
C GLY A 295 -4.04 13.52 -4.88
N SER A 296 -4.70 12.53 -4.27
CA SER A 296 -6.02 12.72 -3.64
C SER A 296 -5.91 13.25 -2.21
N MET A 297 -4.70 13.27 -1.65
CA MET A 297 -4.41 13.68 -0.27
C MET A 297 -3.99 15.15 -0.15
N ALA A 298 -4.68 16.07 -0.85
CA ALA A 298 -4.24 17.45 -1.05
C ALA A 298 -3.69 18.19 0.20
N PRO A 299 -4.33 18.12 1.40
CA PRO A 299 -3.75 18.73 2.61
C PRO A 299 -2.40 18.15 3.02
N LEU A 300 -2.22 16.83 2.93
CA LEU A 300 -0.96 16.17 3.27
C LEU A 300 0.11 16.41 2.19
N THR A 301 -0.29 16.42 0.91
CA THR A 301 0.60 16.72 -0.22
C THR A 301 1.23 18.09 -0.07
N ALA A 302 0.44 19.12 0.28
CA ALA A 302 0.97 20.47 0.51
C ALA A 302 1.99 20.53 1.65
N VAL A 303 1.76 19.78 2.74
CA VAL A 303 2.70 19.68 3.87
C VAL A 303 4.00 19.00 3.43
N VAL A 304 3.89 17.89 2.70
CA VAL A 304 5.04 17.13 2.18
C VAL A 304 5.87 17.96 1.21
N GLU A 305 5.24 18.69 0.28
CA GLU A 305 5.95 19.54 -0.68
C GLU A 305 6.79 20.62 0.04
N ASN A 306 6.23 21.24 1.08
CA ASN A 306 6.97 22.20 1.91
C ASN A 306 8.15 21.55 2.63
N LEU A 307 7.96 20.34 3.18
CA LEU A 307 9.03 19.59 3.86
C LEU A 307 10.15 19.19 2.91
N LEU A 308 9.82 18.72 1.70
CA LEU A 308 10.79 18.38 0.66
C LEU A 308 11.58 19.61 0.23
N ALA A 309 10.90 20.75 -0.01
CA ALA A 309 11.54 22.01 -0.37
C ALA A 309 12.48 22.53 0.72
N ALA A 310 12.15 22.30 1.99
CA ALA A 310 12.98 22.65 3.15
C ALA A 310 14.11 21.64 3.43
N GLY A 311 14.17 20.51 2.72
CA GLY A 311 15.13 19.43 3.00
C GLY A 311 14.84 18.66 4.30
N ALA A 312 13.64 18.82 4.87
CA ALA A 312 13.17 18.17 6.10
C ALA A 312 12.56 16.78 5.86
N ALA A 313 12.34 16.43 4.59
CA ALA A 313 11.86 15.13 4.15
C ALA A 313 12.61 14.62 2.92
N THR A 314 12.53 13.32 2.68
CA THR A 314 13.05 12.66 1.48
C THR A 314 12.02 11.70 0.90
N VAL A 315 11.97 11.61 -0.42
CA VAL A 315 11.21 10.55 -1.11
C VAL A 315 11.98 9.24 -0.99
N VAL A 316 11.31 8.20 -0.50
CA VAL A 316 11.86 6.85 -0.34
C VAL A 316 11.49 5.97 -1.53
N GLU A 317 10.24 6.06 -1.96
CA GLU A 317 9.68 5.20 -3.00
C GLU A 317 8.59 5.96 -3.74
N THR A 318 8.45 5.72 -5.04
CA THR A 318 7.28 6.16 -5.82
C THR A 318 6.68 4.96 -6.50
N THR A 319 5.35 4.91 -6.50
CA THR A 319 4.58 3.83 -7.12
C THR A 319 3.47 4.39 -7.98
N VAL A 320 3.18 3.70 -9.07
CA VAL A 320 2.05 3.98 -9.94
C VAL A 320 1.10 2.78 -9.96
N VAL A 321 -0.18 3.04 -9.74
CA VAL A 321 -1.24 2.08 -10.02
C VAL A 321 -1.71 2.32 -11.44
N LEU A 322 -1.63 1.28 -12.26
CA LEU A 322 -2.19 1.29 -13.61
C LEU A 322 -3.42 0.42 -13.64
N ALA A 323 -4.45 0.86 -14.36
CA ALA A 323 -5.70 0.15 -14.43
C ALA A 323 -6.34 0.30 -15.81
N GLU A 324 -7.20 -0.65 -16.11
CA GLU A 324 -8.16 -0.51 -17.19
C GLU A 324 -9.32 0.38 -16.75
N PRO A 325 -9.98 1.04 -17.71
CA PRO A 325 -11.27 1.65 -17.42
C PRO A 325 -12.22 0.57 -16.88
N PRO A 326 -13.10 0.91 -15.93
CA PRO A 326 -14.17 -0.01 -15.54
C PRO A 326 -15.00 -0.35 -16.77
N ALA A 327 -15.48 -1.60 -16.86
CA ALA A 327 -16.44 -1.96 -17.89
C ALA A 327 -17.68 -1.07 -17.75
N ALA A 328 -18.15 -0.50 -18.87
CA ALA A 328 -19.36 0.32 -18.94
C ALA A 328 -20.63 -0.51 -18.70
#